data_AF-A0A8T4TTE0-F1
#
_entry.id   AF-A0A8T4TTE0-F1
#
_cell.length_a   1.000
_cell.length_b   1.000
_cell.length_c   1.000
_cell.angle_alpha   90.00
_cell.angle_beta   90.00
_cell.angle_gamma   90.00
#
_symmetry.space_group_name_H-M   'P 1'
#
loop_
_entity.id
_entity.type
_entity.pdbx_description
1 polymer ?
#
loop_
_entity_poly.entity_id
_entity_poly.type
_entity_poly.pdbx_seq_one_letter_code
_entity_poly.pdbx_strand_id
1 'polypeptide(L)'
;MKNKRGTEDISLNIFFGVIAALLIVGAIVLAANKLTIKTGKFECQNINFWDGFNGLKEKLKQVDSGKHTEFMFYNKDCYLVSFSFLQAPQLNKIEYPQPLPREPLLCLCKIEESKCKPYDCYKFENYEKINQEQFLTEDYDNYLFLEFIKEGKTLYIKPVGYKKPIEPASYTKSEISEKTDPKGLIKELKITFNVKDIKSFNPFVDVKEPGLLLPAGIPNMEGFTQLFDINISHPPLYGQSIEDYIVNPRPIDINVVKSAYILISLPKNKYEILTEPQKQNINLYFKLGQEWKKSKMLCQEAENEVLCEANIEGFSQNFAISIEEQIEITTGECAGFAPGLILIQKDSKISCSDKVCCAHPEAVAQIEKTRSLIEKSDDYLVIFDAARTLESQRLAFLDYLSGGYEAAGPEGINKYSLAAEVTKAFKTEFGNIKTTKQQKIDFALKWLSENKPELLVIINDLSKYIKNSNHYNGRAIDIRLKAMPSDYSKASNDDVIRLRNLMCKLGWANYGGEWWHYEYKTSDYETAKKNNQCFWSKDKYADAAATVQPNYA
;
A
#
# COMPACT_ATOMS: atom_id res chain seq x y z
N MET A 1 -78.59 -65.62 0.19
CA MET A 1 -77.27 -65.50 0.84
C MET A 1 -77.01 -64.04 1.20
N LYS A 2 -76.77 -63.81 2.50
CA LYS A 2 -76.08 -62.69 3.20
C LYS A 2 -76.39 -61.21 2.87
N ASN A 3 -77.05 -60.60 3.86
CA ASN A 3 -76.89 -59.23 4.37
C ASN A 3 -75.61 -58.48 3.99
N LYS A 4 -75.76 -57.19 3.64
CA LYS A 4 -74.91 -56.09 4.12
C LYS A 4 -75.71 -54.78 4.12
N ARG A 5 -76.34 -54.49 5.27
CA ARG A 5 -76.71 -53.13 5.70
C ARG A 5 -75.50 -52.54 6.42
N GLY A 6 -75.27 -51.25 6.20
CA GLY A 6 -74.60 -50.36 7.16
C GLY A 6 -73.12 -50.14 6.92
N THR A 7 -72.77 -49.05 6.23
CA THR A 7 -71.45 -48.36 6.37
C THR A 7 -71.43 -46.95 5.75
N GLU A 8 -72.56 -46.25 5.57
CA GLU A 8 -72.52 -44.88 4.98
C GLU A 8 -72.78 -43.74 5.98
N ASP A 9 -73.38 -43.99 7.16
CA ASP A 9 -73.61 -42.93 8.16
C ASP A 9 -72.47 -42.71 9.16
N ILE A 10 -71.48 -43.62 9.23
CA ILE A 10 -70.38 -43.53 10.19
C ILE A 10 -69.24 -42.66 9.63
N SER A 11 -69.01 -42.66 8.32
CA SER A 11 -67.93 -41.88 7.69
C SER A 11 -68.21 -40.38 7.72
N LEU A 12 -69.47 -39.96 7.53
CA LEU A 12 -69.83 -38.54 7.51
C LEU A 12 -69.73 -37.91 8.90
N ASN A 13 -70.20 -38.61 9.94
CA ASN A 13 -70.15 -38.12 11.32
C ASN A 13 -68.73 -38.07 11.90
N ILE A 14 -67.85 -39.01 11.51
CA ILE A 14 -66.43 -38.96 11.88
C ILE A 14 -65.75 -37.78 11.18
N PHE A 15 -66.07 -37.51 9.91
CA PHE A 15 -65.47 -36.40 9.16
C PHE A 15 -65.84 -35.04 9.75
N PHE A 16 -67.12 -34.82 10.09
CA PHE A 16 -67.55 -33.59 10.76
C PHE A 16 -66.99 -33.47 12.19
N GLY A 17 -66.86 -34.58 12.92
CA GLY A 17 -66.24 -34.59 14.25
C GLY A 17 -64.76 -34.19 14.22
N VAL A 18 -64.00 -34.65 13.22
CA VAL A 18 -62.59 -34.29 13.04
C VAL A 18 -62.43 -32.83 12.64
N ILE A 19 -63.29 -32.31 11.75
CA ILE A 19 -63.25 -30.90 11.36
C ILE A 19 -63.61 -30.00 12.53
N ALA A 20 -64.63 -30.34 13.32
CA ALA A 20 -65.00 -29.59 14.52
C ALA A 20 -63.88 -29.61 15.57
N ALA A 21 -63.23 -30.76 15.77
CA ALA A 21 -62.08 -30.87 16.68
C ALA A 21 -60.88 -30.03 16.20
N LEU A 22 -60.58 -30.03 14.90
CA LEU A 22 -59.50 -29.21 14.33
C LEU A 22 -59.82 -27.71 14.42
N LEU A 23 -61.08 -27.30 14.25
CA LEU A 23 -61.50 -25.91 14.43
C LEU A 23 -61.41 -25.48 15.90
N ILE A 24 -61.76 -26.37 16.84
CA ILE A 24 -61.62 -26.11 18.28
C ILE A 24 -60.15 -26.02 18.67
N VAL A 25 -59.29 -26.92 18.19
CA VAL A 25 -57.84 -26.86 18.44
C VAL A 25 -57.25 -25.59 17.81
N GLY A 26 -57.63 -25.24 16.58
CA GLY A 26 -57.22 -24.00 15.91
C GLY A 26 -57.65 -22.74 16.69
N ALA A 27 -58.88 -22.72 17.20
CA ALA A 27 -59.38 -21.64 18.04
C ALA A 27 -58.68 -21.57 19.40
N ILE A 28 -58.35 -22.72 20.02
CA ILE A 28 -57.57 -22.78 21.26
C ILE A 28 -56.13 -22.34 21.02
N VAL A 29 -55.48 -22.72 19.92
CA VAL A 29 -54.14 -22.26 19.55
C VAL A 29 -54.14 -20.75 19.26
N LEU A 30 -55.15 -20.23 18.55
CA LEU A 30 -55.30 -18.80 18.31
C LEU A 30 -55.61 -18.02 19.60
N ALA A 31 -56.43 -18.56 20.49
CA ALA A 31 -56.72 -17.96 21.79
C ALA A 31 -55.52 -18.04 22.74
N ALA A 32 -54.75 -19.13 22.72
CA ALA A 32 -53.52 -19.30 23.48
C ALA A 32 -52.42 -18.34 22.98
N ASN A 33 -52.29 -18.17 21.65
CA ASN A 33 -51.38 -17.19 21.05
C ASN A 33 -51.84 -15.74 21.32
N LYS A 34 -53.15 -15.46 21.38
CA LYS A 34 -53.66 -14.15 21.84
C LYS A 34 -53.47 -13.92 23.34
N LEU A 35 -53.54 -14.96 24.17
CA LEU A 35 -53.29 -14.86 25.62
C LEU A 35 -51.80 -14.78 25.99
N THR A 36 -50.89 -15.12 25.07
CA THR A 36 -49.44 -14.86 25.20
C THR A 36 -49.01 -13.51 24.62
N ILE A 37 -49.94 -12.67 24.17
CA ILE A 37 -49.72 -11.22 24.09
C ILE A 37 -50.07 -10.61 25.45
N LYS A 38 -49.53 -11.19 26.53
CA LYS A 38 -49.20 -10.36 27.69
C LYS A 38 -48.08 -9.46 27.21
N THR A 39 -48.28 -8.16 27.34
CA THR A 39 -47.26 -7.11 27.32
C THR A 39 -46.16 -7.46 28.30
N GLY A 40 -45.27 -8.37 27.92
CA GLY A 40 -44.02 -8.60 28.61
C GLY A 40 -43.25 -7.30 28.49
N LYS A 41 -43.29 -6.47 29.54
CA LYS A 41 -42.24 -5.48 29.75
C LYS A 41 -40.94 -6.27 29.65
N PHE A 42 -40.17 -6.04 28.60
CA PHE A 42 -38.84 -6.62 28.53
C PHE A 42 -38.04 -6.05 29.71
N GLU A 43 -37.32 -6.91 30.42
CA GLU A 43 -36.56 -6.47 31.58
C GLU A 43 -35.20 -5.92 31.11
N CYS A 44 -34.96 -4.65 31.40
CA CYS A 44 -33.63 -4.05 31.33
C CYS A 44 -32.89 -4.39 32.63
N GLN A 45 -31.78 -5.12 32.59
CA GLN A 45 -30.89 -5.41 33.71
C GLN A 45 -30.41 -4.13 34.40
N ASN A 46 -30.23 -3.05 33.64
CA ASN A 46 -29.85 -1.75 34.19
C ASN A 46 -31.02 -0.89 34.70
N ILE A 47 -32.25 -1.43 34.77
CA ILE A 47 -33.42 -0.73 35.33
C ILE A 47 -33.17 -0.18 36.74
N ASN A 48 -32.43 -0.89 37.59
CA ASN A 48 -32.16 -0.43 38.95
C ASN A 48 -31.33 0.86 38.99
N PHE A 49 -30.51 1.11 37.96
CA PHE A 49 -29.80 2.38 37.81
C PHE A 49 -30.72 3.51 37.32
N TRP A 50 -31.83 3.16 36.69
CA TRP A 50 -32.84 4.10 36.23
C TRP A 50 -33.85 4.44 37.34
N ASP A 51 -34.53 3.42 37.90
CA ASP A 51 -35.66 3.54 38.85
C ASP A 51 -35.27 3.45 40.33
N GLY A 52 -34.03 3.06 40.67
CA GLY A 52 -33.61 2.88 42.06
C GLY A 52 -33.73 4.15 42.92
N PHE A 53 -33.69 4.00 44.24
CA PHE A 53 -33.57 5.14 45.16
C PHE A 53 -32.23 5.84 44.88
N ASN A 54 -32.24 7.12 44.47
CA ASN A 54 -31.11 7.86 43.88
C ASN A 54 -30.64 7.35 42.49
N GLY A 55 -31.51 6.65 41.76
CA GLY A 55 -31.34 6.30 40.36
C GLY A 55 -31.38 7.52 39.45
N LEU A 56 -31.04 7.32 38.18
CA LEU A 56 -30.94 8.38 37.19
C LEU A 56 -32.25 9.16 37.06
N LYS A 57 -33.42 8.50 37.11
CA LYS A 57 -34.71 9.19 36.96
C LYS A 57 -34.97 10.24 38.05
N GLU A 58 -34.62 9.94 39.31
CA GLU A 58 -34.75 10.90 40.41
C GLU A 58 -33.74 12.05 40.28
N LYS A 59 -32.52 11.71 39.85
CA LYS A 59 -31.46 12.67 39.55
C LYS A 59 -31.82 13.62 38.40
N LEU A 60 -32.55 13.14 37.39
CA LEU A 60 -33.04 13.97 36.28
C LEU A 60 -34.04 15.04 36.74
N LYS A 61 -34.81 14.83 37.80
CA LYS A 61 -35.65 15.89 38.40
C LYS A 61 -34.81 17.07 38.89
N GLN A 62 -33.61 16.79 39.41
CA GLN A 62 -32.68 17.83 39.85
C GLN A 62 -32.09 18.58 38.65
N VAL A 63 -31.75 17.87 37.56
CA VAL A 63 -31.33 18.48 36.29
C VAL A 63 -32.42 19.37 35.72
N ASP A 64 -33.67 18.94 35.79
CA ASP A 64 -34.83 19.72 35.32
C ASP A 64 -35.01 21.00 36.13
N SER A 65 -34.72 20.96 37.44
CA SER A 65 -34.66 22.16 38.29
C SER A 65 -33.44 23.07 38.03
N GLY A 66 -32.55 22.70 37.11
CA GLY A 66 -31.40 23.49 36.68
C GLY A 66 -30.12 23.28 37.49
N LYS A 67 -30.02 22.22 38.30
CA LYS A 67 -28.76 21.86 38.98
C LYS A 67 -27.81 21.17 38.01
N HIS A 68 -26.57 21.63 37.96
CA HIS A 68 -25.52 20.94 37.22
C HIS A 68 -25.04 19.73 38.02
N THR A 69 -24.99 18.58 37.36
CA THR A 69 -24.72 17.30 38.01
C THR A 69 -24.08 16.33 37.03
N GLU A 70 -23.18 15.50 37.56
CA GLU A 70 -22.60 14.34 36.88
C GLU A 70 -23.10 13.06 37.55
N PHE A 71 -23.52 12.08 36.77
CA PHE A 71 -24.06 10.82 37.29
C PHE A 71 -23.51 9.60 36.58
N MET A 72 -23.07 8.60 37.35
CA MET A 72 -22.74 7.29 36.80
C MET A 72 -24.01 6.57 36.29
N PHE A 73 -23.90 5.92 35.13
CA PHE A 73 -24.92 5.10 34.51
C PHE A 73 -24.32 3.77 34.02
N TYR A 74 -25.06 2.68 34.21
CA TYR A 74 -24.69 1.35 33.76
C TYR A 74 -25.39 1.04 32.42
N ASN A 75 -24.61 0.83 31.37
CA ASN A 75 -25.01 0.89 29.96
C ASN A 75 -24.82 -0.45 29.23
N LYS A 76 -25.45 -1.51 29.73
CA LYS A 76 -25.23 -2.86 29.23
C LYS A 76 -26.26 -3.30 28.18
N ASP A 77 -27.54 -3.29 28.54
CA ASP A 77 -28.59 -3.96 27.77
C ASP A 77 -29.75 -3.06 27.33
N CYS A 78 -30.01 -1.97 28.05
CA CYS A 78 -30.82 -0.86 27.57
C CYS A 78 -30.00 0.43 27.54
N TYR A 79 -30.13 1.17 26.44
CA TYR A 79 -29.35 2.37 26.16
C TYR A 79 -30.19 3.62 26.42
N LEU A 80 -29.52 4.72 26.75
CA LEU A 80 -30.18 6.02 26.86
C LEU A 80 -30.23 6.66 25.48
N VAL A 81 -31.43 7.08 25.08
CA VAL A 81 -31.69 7.74 23.80
C VAL A 81 -32.48 9.02 24.05
N SER A 82 -32.02 10.15 23.53
CA SER A 82 -32.81 11.39 23.58
C SER A 82 -33.77 11.49 22.41
N PHE A 83 -34.92 12.11 22.63
CA PHE A 83 -35.82 12.51 21.57
C PHE A 83 -36.36 13.91 21.82
N SER A 84 -36.22 14.81 20.85
CA SER A 84 -36.75 16.18 20.94
C SER A 84 -37.44 16.53 19.63
N PHE A 85 -38.58 17.21 19.68
CA PHE A 85 -39.28 17.66 18.48
C PHE A 85 -38.41 18.57 17.58
N LEU A 86 -37.53 19.38 18.20
CA LEU A 86 -36.61 20.27 17.50
C LEU A 86 -35.33 19.58 17.00
N GLN A 87 -35.07 18.31 17.39
CA GLN A 87 -34.08 17.47 16.71
C GLN A 87 -34.75 16.95 15.44
N ALA A 88 -34.33 17.44 14.27
CA ALA A 88 -35.00 17.16 13.00
C ALA A 88 -35.18 15.63 12.78
N PRO A 89 -36.36 15.15 12.30
CA PRO A 89 -36.61 13.73 12.08
C PRO A 89 -35.57 13.01 11.20
N GLN A 90 -34.91 13.74 10.28
CA GLN A 90 -33.85 13.24 9.40
C GLN A 90 -32.51 12.94 10.11
N LEU A 91 -32.31 13.39 11.35
CA LEU A 91 -31.05 13.25 12.09
C LEU A 91 -31.12 12.20 13.22
N ASN A 92 -32.28 11.56 13.41
CA ASN A 92 -32.44 10.52 14.42
C ASN A 92 -31.85 9.20 13.90
N LYS A 93 -30.77 8.74 14.53
CA LYS A 93 -30.19 7.41 14.28
C LYS A 93 -31.15 6.29 14.73
N ILE A 94 -31.95 6.57 15.76
CA ILE A 94 -32.93 5.66 16.38
C ILE A 94 -34.33 6.27 16.30
N GLU A 95 -35.29 5.50 15.76
CA GLU A 95 -36.69 5.90 15.63
C GLU A 95 -37.45 5.76 16.96
N TYR A 96 -38.34 6.73 17.25
CA TYR A 96 -39.30 6.65 18.36
C TYR A 96 -40.60 5.99 17.87
N PRO A 97 -41.22 5.07 18.62
CA PRO A 97 -42.33 4.26 18.12
C PRO A 97 -43.67 5.01 17.99
N GLN A 98 -43.72 6.26 18.41
CA GLN A 98 -44.92 7.10 18.44
C GLN A 98 -44.59 8.51 17.91
N PRO A 99 -45.60 9.34 17.58
CA PRO A 99 -45.36 10.76 17.36
C PRO A 99 -44.64 11.38 18.57
N LEU A 100 -43.56 12.12 18.31
CA LEU A 100 -42.75 12.73 19.37
C LEU A 100 -43.56 13.78 20.13
N PRO A 101 -43.53 13.78 21.47
CA PRO A 101 -44.11 14.88 22.24
C PRO A 101 -43.34 16.18 21.99
N ARG A 102 -43.96 17.31 22.36
CA ARG A 102 -43.37 18.63 22.18
C ARG A 102 -42.13 18.80 23.06
N GLU A 103 -42.18 18.27 24.28
CA GLU A 103 -41.13 18.34 25.27
C GLU A 103 -40.05 17.28 25.02
N PRO A 104 -38.77 17.59 25.28
CA PRO A 104 -37.71 16.64 25.07
C PRO A 104 -37.76 15.49 26.09
N LEU A 105 -37.43 14.30 25.60
CA LEU A 105 -37.40 13.04 26.33
C LEU A 105 -35.98 12.49 26.41
N LEU A 106 -35.64 11.86 27.53
CA LEU A 106 -34.55 10.89 27.61
C LEU A 106 -35.15 9.55 28.00
N CYS A 107 -35.01 8.55 27.14
CA CYS A 107 -35.61 7.24 27.32
C CYS A 107 -34.55 6.19 27.57
N LEU A 108 -34.86 5.24 28.47
CA LEU A 108 -34.17 3.97 28.56
C LEU A 108 -34.80 3.03 27.53
N CYS A 109 -34.05 2.71 26.48
CA CYS A 109 -34.54 1.97 25.31
C CYS A 109 -33.81 0.64 25.17
N LYS A 110 -34.56 -0.41 24.82
CA LYS A 110 -33.99 -1.54 24.09
C LYS A 110 -34.01 -1.19 22.60
N ILE A 111 -32.85 -1.21 21.95
CA ILE A 111 -32.72 -0.87 20.52
C ILE A 111 -32.81 -2.16 19.71
N GLU A 112 -33.79 -2.23 18.80
CA GLU A 112 -33.97 -3.35 17.88
C GLU A 112 -34.28 -2.77 16.50
N GLU A 113 -33.50 -3.15 15.47
CA GLU A 113 -33.68 -2.68 14.08
C GLU A 113 -33.75 -1.13 13.97
N SER A 114 -32.86 -0.43 14.67
CA SER A 114 -32.84 1.04 14.75
C SER A 114 -34.11 1.68 15.34
N LYS A 115 -34.96 0.91 16.02
CA LYS A 115 -36.15 1.41 16.74
C LYS A 115 -35.93 1.33 18.23
N CYS A 116 -36.28 2.40 18.94
CA CYS A 116 -36.38 2.35 20.40
C CYS A 116 -37.66 1.62 20.79
N LYS A 117 -37.53 0.53 21.54
CA LYS A 117 -38.59 0.02 22.41
C LYS A 117 -38.36 0.66 23.79
N PRO A 118 -39.11 1.71 24.17
CA PRO A 118 -38.87 2.41 25.42
C PRO A 118 -39.32 1.52 26.59
N TYR A 119 -38.44 1.33 27.56
CA TYR A 119 -38.80 0.79 28.87
C TYR A 119 -39.55 1.87 29.67
N ASP A 120 -38.90 3.04 29.78
CA ASP A 120 -39.42 4.21 30.46
C ASP A 120 -38.70 5.47 29.94
N CYS A 121 -39.33 6.63 30.09
CA CYS A 121 -38.81 7.91 29.62
C CYS A 121 -38.97 8.98 30.70
N TYR A 122 -37.94 9.82 30.84
CA TYR A 122 -38.04 11.06 31.58
C TYR A 122 -38.36 12.20 30.62
N LYS A 123 -39.41 12.96 30.95
CA LYS A 123 -39.84 14.14 30.21
C LYS A 123 -39.31 15.38 30.90
N PHE A 124 -38.56 16.20 30.18
CA PHE A 124 -38.01 17.44 30.71
C PHE A 124 -38.98 18.60 30.49
N GLU A 125 -39.39 19.26 31.56
CA GLU A 125 -40.37 20.35 31.48
C GLU A 125 -39.73 21.70 31.22
N ASN A 126 -38.47 21.90 31.61
CA ASN A 126 -37.82 23.21 31.56
C ASN A 126 -36.97 23.46 30.30
N TYR A 127 -36.88 22.48 29.40
CA TYR A 127 -36.05 22.49 28.20
C TYR A 127 -36.88 22.32 26.93
N GLU A 128 -36.39 22.85 25.81
CA GLU A 128 -37.02 22.72 24.49
C GLU A 128 -36.34 21.67 23.61
N LYS A 129 -35.05 21.38 23.88
CA LYS A 129 -34.27 20.36 23.17
C LYS A 129 -33.16 19.77 24.03
N ILE A 130 -32.78 18.53 23.69
CA ILE A 130 -31.57 17.87 24.19
C ILE A 130 -30.55 17.83 23.05
N ASN A 131 -29.32 18.30 23.27
CA ASN A 131 -28.23 18.32 22.28
C ASN A 131 -28.65 18.97 20.93
N GLN A 132 -27.73 18.97 19.96
CA GLN A 132 -28.07 19.29 18.56
C GLN A 132 -28.42 18.02 17.77
N GLU A 133 -27.67 16.94 18.01
CA GLU A 133 -27.89 15.60 17.47
C GLU A 133 -28.52 14.67 18.52
N GLN A 134 -29.07 13.54 18.08
CA GLN A 134 -29.62 12.53 18.98
C GLN A 134 -28.53 11.99 19.92
N PHE A 135 -28.74 12.15 21.23
CA PHE A 135 -27.92 11.52 22.25
C PHE A 135 -28.20 10.03 22.29
N LEU A 136 -27.14 9.21 22.26
CA LEU A 136 -27.21 7.76 22.30
C LEU A 136 -26.00 7.19 23.07
N THR A 137 -26.24 6.25 23.98
CA THR A 137 -25.15 5.61 24.75
C THR A 137 -24.72 4.24 24.22
N GLU A 138 -25.33 3.71 23.14
CA GLU A 138 -25.04 2.37 22.59
C GLU A 138 -23.54 2.08 22.38
N ASP A 139 -22.78 3.11 22.00
CA ASP A 139 -21.36 3.01 21.70
C ASP A 139 -20.41 2.97 22.90
N TYR A 140 -20.91 3.18 24.11
CA TYR A 140 -20.12 3.27 25.34
C TYR A 140 -20.09 1.95 26.10
N ASP A 141 -18.99 1.67 26.78
CA ASP A 141 -18.85 0.48 27.61
C ASP A 141 -19.90 0.46 28.75
N ASN A 142 -19.91 -0.61 29.51
CA ASN A 142 -20.92 -0.88 30.53
C ASN A 142 -21.02 0.23 31.60
N TYR A 143 -19.98 1.02 31.83
CA TYR A 143 -20.02 2.12 32.79
C TYR A 143 -19.60 3.43 32.13
N LEU A 144 -20.45 4.45 32.27
CA LEU A 144 -20.12 5.81 31.88
C LEU A 144 -20.67 6.81 32.91
N PHE A 145 -20.12 8.01 32.91
CA PHE A 145 -20.68 9.17 33.59
C PHE A 145 -21.46 10.02 32.59
N LEU A 146 -22.56 10.60 33.04
CA LEU A 146 -23.42 11.49 32.27
C LEU A 146 -23.29 12.88 32.87
N GLU A 147 -22.73 13.80 32.11
CA GLU A 147 -22.62 15.20 32.47
C GLU A 147 -23.77 15.97 31.82
N PHE A 148 -24.51 16.73 32.64
CA PHE A 148 -25.67 17.52 32.21
C PHE A 148 -25.37 19.00 32.30
N ILE A 149 -25.33 19.70 31.16
CA ILE A 149 -25.00 21.12 31.07
C ILE A 149 -26.21 21.89 30.56
N LYS A 150 -26.62 22.92 31.31
CA LYS A 150 -27.71 23.81 30.92
C LYS A 150 -27.17 24.99 30.11
N GLU A 151 -27.74 25.21 28.94
CA GLU A 151 -27.47 26.39 28.10
C GLU A 151 -28.78 26.97 27.57
N GLY A 152 -29.30 27.98 28.27
CA GLY A 152 -30.61 28.55 27.97
C GLY A 152 -31.73 27.50 28.09
N LYS A 153 -32.43 27.25 26.97
CA LYS A 153 -33.49 26.22 26.83
C LYS A 153 -32.99 24.90 26.24
N THR A 154 -31.68 24.73 26.10
CA THR A 154 -31.04 23.50 25.63
C THR A 154 -30.40 22.76 26.80
N LEU A 155 -30.67 21.46 26.90
CA LEU A 155 -29.95 20.56 27.78
C LEU A 155 -28.88 19.83 26.96
N TYR A 156 -27.61 19.99 27.34
CA TYR A 156 -26.54 19.19 26.76
C TYR A 156 -26.24 17.99 27.66
N ILE A 157 -26.27 16.80 27.07
CA ILE A 157 -25.90 15.55 27.74
C ILE A 157 -24.62 15.04 27.11
N LYS A 158 -23.56 14.94 27.91
CA LYS A 158 -22.26 14.44 27.49
C LYS A 158 -21.96 13.12 28.21
N PRO A 159 -21.64 12.05 27.48
CA PRO A 159 -21.17 10.81 28.07
C PRO A 159 -19.64 10.90 28.28
N VAL A 160 -19.19 10.65 29.50
CA VAL A 160 -17.78 10.54 29.89
C VAL A 160 -17.49 9.09 30.25
N GLY A 161 -16.82 8.37 29.36
CA GLY A 161 -16.52 6.95 29.56
C GLY A 161 -15.78 6.35 28.37
N TYR A 162 -15.34 5.11 28.52
CA TYR A 162 -14.70 4.37 27.44
C TYR A 162 -15.75 3.95 26.39
N LYS A 163 -15.40 4.06 25.10
CA LYS A 163 -16.22 3.52 24.02
C LYS A 163 -15.97 2.02 23.88
N LYS A 164 -17.01 1.23 23.60
CA LYS A 164 -16.87 -0.20 23.27
C LYS A 164 -15.89 -0.35 22.09
N PRO A 165 -15.01 -1.37 22.09
CA PRO A 165 -14.22 -1.73 20.91
C PRO A 165 -15.15 -1.90 19.70
N ILE A 166 -14.70 -1.43 18.54
CA ILE A 166 -15.45 -1.57 17.28
C ILE A 166 -15.38 -3.03 16.86
N GLU A 167 -16.52 -3.73 16.81
CA GLU A 167 -16.56 -5.10 16.28
C GLU A 167 -16.35 -5.07 14.74
N PRO A 168 -15.40 -5.84 14.18
CA PRO A 168 -15.08 -5.80 12.76
C PRO A 168 -16.24 -6.27 11.85
N ALA A 169 -16.61 -5.42 10.90
CA ALA A 169 -17.39 -5.69 9.69
C ALA A 169 -16.74 -6.66 8.68
N SER A 170 -16.94 -7.98 8.73
CA SER A 170 -16.45 -8.91 7.69
C SER A 170 -17.52 -9.16 6.62
N TYR A 171 -17.24 -8.86 5.34
CA TYR A 171 -18.12 -9.22 4.22
C TYR A 171 -17.63 -10.47 3.55
N THR A 172 -18.57 -11.35 3.24
CA THR A 172 -18.35 -12.52 2.39
C THR A 172 -19.31 -12.38 1.21
N LYS A 173 -18.74 -12.39 0.00
CA LYS A 173 -19.32 -12.35 -1.36
C LYS A 173 -20.85 -12.13 -1.48
N SER A 174 -21.26 -11.03 -2.13
CA SER A 174 -22.62 -10.83 -2.67
C SER A 174 -22.62 -10.94 -4.20
N GLU A 175 -23.79 -11.21 -4.79
CA GLU A 175 -24.04 -11.28 -6.25
C GLU A 175 -23.63 -10.00 -7.01
N ILE A 176 -23.47 -8.86 -6.30
CA ILE A 176 -23.08 -7.57 -6.88
C ILE A 176 -21.60 -7.59 -7.33
N SER A 177 -20.76 -8.49 -6.79
CA SER A 177 -19.33 -8.54 -7.08
C SER A 177 -18.98 -8.85 -8.54
N GLU A 178 -19.81 -9.57 -9.29
CA GLU A 178 -19.51 -9.84 -10.72
C GLU A 178 -19.52 -8.55 -11.57
N LYS A 179 -20.33 -7.56 -11.17
CA LYS A 179 -20.39 -6.27 -11.86
C LYS A 179 -19.33 -5.30 -11.36
N THR A 180 -18.88 -5.43 -10.11
CA THR A 180 -17.90 -4.51 -9.51
C THR A 180 -16.46 -5.05 -9.51
N ASP A 181 -16.25 -6.32 -9.83
CA ASP A 181 -14.97 -6.96 -10.13
C ASP A 181 -15.12 -7.90 -11.35
N PRO A 182 -15.18 -7.35 -12.57
CA PRO A 182 -15.48 -8.13 -13.78
C PRO A 182 -14.38 -9.15 -14.13
N LYS A 183 -13.16 -9.00 -13.60
CA LYS A 183 -12.07 -9.96 -13.80
C LYS A 183 -12.02 -11.02 -12.69
N GLY A 184 -12.85 -10.91 -11.65
CA GLY A 184 -12.92 -11.85 -10.53
C GLY A 184 -11.61 -11.98 -9.75
N LEU A 185 -10.82 -10.89 -9.71
CA LEU A 185 -9.49 -10.87 -9.10
C LEU A 185 -9.58 -11.02 -7.57
N ILE A 186 -10.58 -10.42 -6.93
CA ILE A 186 -10.76 -10.40 -5.48
C ILE A 186 -11.83 -11.43 -5.10
N LYS A 187 -11.41 -12.54 -4.49
CA LYS A 187 -12.34 -13.57 -3.98
C LYS A 187 -12.93 -13.21 -2.63
N GLU A 188 -12.14 -12.55 -1.80
CA GLU A 188 -12.56 -12.11 -0.48
C GLU A 188 -11.83 -10.83 -0.09
N LEU A 189 -12.56 -9.89 0.51
CA LEU A 189 -12.00 -8.66 1.08
C LEU A 189 -12.66 -8.41 2.42
N LYS A 190 -11.86 -8.48 3.49
CA LYS A 190 -12.29 -8.17 4.86
C LYS A 190 -11.61 -6.89 5.30
N ILE A 191 -12.37 -5.90 5.75
CA ILE A 191 -11.83 -4.61 6.18
C ILE A 191 -12.21 -4.34 7.63
N THR A 192 -11.23 -3.92 8.42
CA THR A 192 -11.44 -3.42 9.77
C THR A 192 -11.41 -1.89 9.73
N PHE A 193 -12.50 -1.23 10.12
CA PHE A 193 -12.59 0.23 10.16
C PHE A 193 -12.25 0.78 11.57
N ASN A 194 -11.71 1.99 11.61
CA ASN A 194 -11.51 2.83 12.80
C ASN A 194 -12.79 3.59 13.19
N VAL A 195 -13.88 3.43 12.45
CA VAL A 195 -15.17 4.10 12.64
C VAL A 195 -16.30 3.07 12.69
N LYS A 196 -17.35 3.36 13.48
CA LYS A 196 -18.50 2.45 13.68
C LYS A 196 -19.63 2.65 12.68
N ASP A 197 -19.71 3.82 12.06
CA ASP A 197 -20.82 4.16 11.16
C ASP A 197 -20.79 3.36 9.84
N ILE A 198 -19.69 2.63 9.57
CA ILE A 198 -19.55 1.77 8.39
C ILE A 198 -19.84 0.31 8.78
N LYS A 199 -21.11 -0.05 8.66
CA LYS A 199 -21.63 -1.42 8.84
C LYS A 199 -21.77 -2.19 7.53
N SER A 200 -21.22 -1.64 6.44
CA SER A 200 -21.57 -1.81 5.01
C SER A 200 -20.42 -1.46 4.07
N PHE A 201 -19.87 -2.33 3.22
CA PHE A 201 -19.18 -1.85 2.01
C PHE A 201 -19.27 -2.81 0.81
N ASN A 202 -19.10 -2.26 -0.39
CA ASN A 202 -18.85 -2.99 -1.63
C ASN A 202 -17.52 -2.55 -2.25
N PRO A 203 -16.66 -3.48 -2.70
CA PRO A 203 -15.47 -3.16 -3.46
C PRO A 203 -15.77 -2.97 -4.95
N PHE A 204 -15.08 -2.01 -5.54
CA PHE A 204 -15.00 -1.75 -6.97
C PHE A 204 -13.56 -1.97 -7.40
N VAL A 205 -13.33 -3.03 -8.17
CA VAL A 205 -12.02 -3.48 -8.59
C VAL A 205 -11.83 -3.13 -10.06
N ASP A 206 -10.80 -2.34 -10.34
CA ASP A 206 -10.41 -2.00 -11.70
C ASP A 206 -9.00 -2.53 -11.99
N VAL A 207 -8.95 -3.63 -12.72
CA VAL A 207 -7.68 -4.24 -13.15
C VAL A 207 -7.16 -3.49 -14.35
N LYS A 208 -6.06 -2.78 -14.17
CA LYS A 208 -5.41 -2.04 -15.23
C LYS A 208 -4.82 -3.00 -16.25
N GLU A 209 -4.93 -2.64 -17.51
CA GLU A 209 -4.16 -3.31 -18.55
C GLU A 209 -2.66 -3.13 -18.24
N PRO A 210 -1.82 -4.14 -18.53
CA PRO A 210 -0.39 -4.02 -18.38
C PRO A 210 0.12 -2.80 -19.16
N GLY A 211 0.39 -1.71 -18.45
CA GLY A 211 1.01 -0.53 -19.03
C GLY A 211 2.52 -0.73 -19.15
N LEU A 212 3.15 0.05 -20.04
CA LEU A 212 4.62 0.14 -20.12
C LEU A 212 5.26 0.74 -18.85
N LEU A 213 4.45 1.25 -17.92
CA LEU A 213 4.86 1.95 -16.71
C LEU A 213 4.34 1.25 -15.46
N LEU A 214 5.24 0.58 -14.73
CA LEU A 214 5.00 0.25 -13.34
C LEU A 214 5.45 1.40 -12.43
N PRO A 215 4.77 1.64 -11.31
CA PRO A 215 5.25 2.55 -10.28
C PRO A 215 6.66 2.19 -9.81
N ALA A 216 7.49 3.20 -9.55
CA ALA A 216 8.84 3.00 -9.02
C ALA A 216 8.79 2.19 -7.71
N GLY A 217 9.68 1.20 -7.58
CA GLY A 217 9.76 0.32 -6.42
C GLY A 217 8.95 -0.98 -6.53
N ILE A 218 8.22 -1.20 -7.63
CA ILE A 218 7.53 -2.46 -7.91
C ILE A 218 8.28 -3.20 -9.02
N PRO A 219 8.86 -4.39 -8.75
CA PRO A 219 9.52 -5.19 -9.78
C PRO A 219 8.57 -5.53 -10.93
N ASN A 220 9.06 -5.46 -12.16
CA ASN A 220 8.28 -5.82 -13.35
C ASN A 220 8.63 -7.23 -13.81
N MET A 221 7.71 -8.15 -13.58
CA MET A 221 7.77 -9.48 -14.16
C MET A 221 6.75 -9.61 -15.28
N GLU A 222 7.25 -9.67 -16.51
CA GLU A 222 6.45 -9.82 -17.72
C GLU A 222 5.53 -11.05 -17.64
N GLY A 223 4.25 -10.86 -17.99
CA GLY A 223 3.23 -11.90 -17.91
C GLY A 223 2.65 -12.17 -16.51
N PHE A 224 3.32 -11.73 -15.44
CA PHE A 224 2.86 -11.93 -14.06
C PHE A 224 2.32 -10.65 -13.42
N THR A 225 3.09 -9.56 -13.51
CA THR A 225 2.83 -8.35 -12.73
C THR A 225 1.52 -7.70 -13.14
N GLN A 226 0.69 -7.37 -12.16
CA GLN A 226 -0.67 -6.88 -12.39
C GLN A 226 -0.98 -5.70 -11.47
N LEU A 227 -1.34 -4.57 -12.07
CA LEU A 227 -1.83 -3.38 -11.37
C LEU A 227 -3.36 -3.41 -11.29
N PHE A 228 -3.90 -2.98 -10.17
CA PHE A 228 -5.34 -2.86 -9.99
C PHE A 228 -5.66 -1.83 -8.92
N ASP A 229 -6.85 -1.25 -9.03
CA ASP A 229 -7.39 -0.38 -8.00
C ASP A 229 -8.52 -1.07 -7.23
N ILE A 230 -8.62 -0.80 -5.93
CA ILE A 230 -9.80 -1.16 -5.12
C ILE A 230 -10.38 0.13 -4.53
N ASN A 231 -11.57 0.50 -4.99
CA ASN A 231 -12.38 1.54 -4.36
C ASN A 231 -13.44 0.89 -3.47
N ILE A 232 -13.59 1.39 -2.24
CA ILE A 232 -14.60 0.91 -1.31
C ILE A 232 -15.73 1.93 -1.19
N SER A 233 -16.96 1.45 -1.24
CA SER A 233 -18.14 2.30 -1.28
C SER A 233 -19.23 1.79 -0.37
N HIS A 234 -20.07 2.69 0.15
CA HIS A 234 -21.28 2.29 0.87
C HIS A 234 -22.21 1.47 -0.03
N PRO A 235 -23.02 0.55 0.52
CA PRO A 235 -24.04 -0.16 -0.23
C PRO A 235 -25.03 0.78 -0.94
N PRO A 236 -25.72 0.29 -2.01
CA PRO A 236 -26.75 1.05 -2.68
C PRO A 236 -27.85 1.47 -1.70
N LEU A 237 -28.40 2.67 -1.92
CA LEU A 237 -29.55 3.14 -1.16
C LEU A 237 -30.78 2.27 -1.47
N TYR A 238 -31.72 2.20 -0.52
CA TYR A 238 -32.98 1.51 -0.76
C TYR A 238 -33.69 2.09 -2.00
N GLY A 239 -33.99 1.23 -2.98
CA GLY A 239 -34.61 1.62 -4.26
C GLY A 239 -33.65 2.13 -5.33
N GLN A 240 -32.34 2.23 -5.06
CA GLN A 240 -31.33 2.55 -6.08
C GLN A 240 -31.08 1.33 -6.97
N SER A 241 -31.11 1.51 -8.29
CA SER A 241 -30.77 0.45 -9.24
C SER A 241 -29.28 0.10 -9.15
N ILE A 242 -28.91 -1.13 -9.53
CA ILE A 242 -27.51 -1.55 -9.53
C ILE A 242 -26.72 -0.76 -10.58
N GLU A 243 -27.34 -0.46 -11.71
CA GLU A 243 -26.76 0.33 -12.80
C GLU A 243 -26.43 1.75 -12.33
N ASP A 244 -27.36 2.43 -11.65
CA ASP A 244 -27.12 3.78 -11.10
C ASP A 244 -26.06 3.74 -9.99
N TYR A 245 -26.04 2.67 -9.19
CA TYR A 245 -25.06 2.48 -8.13
C TYR A 245 -23.64 2.32 -8.67
N ILE A 246 -23.47 1.58 -9.77
CA ILE A 246 -22.17 1.37 -10.41
C ILE A 246 -21.64 2.68 -11.01
N VAL A 247 -22.53 3.50 -11.60
CA VAL A 247 -22.13 4.78 -12.20
C VAL A 247 -21.80 5.82 -11.12
N ASN A 248 -22.55 5.84 -10.02
CA ASN A 248 -22.39 6.85 -8.96
C ASN A 248 -22.32 6.21 -7.56
N PRO A 249 -21.24 5.47 -7.25
CA PRO A 249 -21.07 4.88 -5.93
C PRO A 249 -20.75 5.97 -4.89
N ARG A 250 -21.15 5.73 -3.64
CA ARG A 250 -20.82 6.63 -2.52
C ARG A 250 -19.51 6.16 -1.86
N PRO A 251 -18.37 6.82 -2.11
CA PRO A 251 -17.08 6.32 -1.65
C PRO A 251 -16.96 6.38 -0.13
N ILE A 252 -16.23 5.43 0.42
CA ILE A 252 -15.78 5.42 1.82
C ILE A 252 -14.35 5.99 1.85
N ASP A 253 -14.10 6.91 2.79
CA ASP A 253 -12.74 7.44 3.03
C ASP A 253 -11.81 6.32 3.50
N ILE A 254 -10.78 6.01 2.71
CA ILE A 254 -9.82 4.93 3.01
C ILE A 254 -9.03 5.17 4.30
N ASN A 255 -8.90 6.43 4.76
CA ASN A 255 -8.18 6.75 6.00
C ASN A 255 -8.89 6.21 7.25
N VAL A 256 -10.18 5.88 7.13
CA VAL A 256 -10.92 5.23 8.22
C VAL A 256 -10.67 3.73 8.28
N VAL A 257 -9.87 3.15 7.37
CA VAL A 257 -9.51 1.72 7.41
C VAL A 257 -8.28 1.50 8.28
N LYS A 258 -8.40 0.61 9.26
CA LYS A 258 -7.32 0.16 10.14
C LYS A 258 -6.44 -0.90 9.50
N SER A 259 -7.06 -1.89 8.88
CA SER A 259 -6.40 -3.03 8.26
C SER A 259 -7.32 -3.75 7.28
N ALA A 260 -6.75 -4.50 6.35
CA ALA A 260 -7.51 -5.35 5.45
C ALA A 260 -6.85 -6.72 5.25
N TYR A 261 -7.70 -7.74 5.10
CA TYR A 261 -7.33 -9.04 4.58
C TYR A 261 -7.88 -9.16 3.17
N ILE A 262 -7.03 -9.58 2.24
CA ILE A 262 -7.37 -9.67 0.81
C ILE A 262 -7.02 -11.06 0.31
N LEU A 263 -8.00 -11.77 -0.25
CA LEU A 263 -7.83 -13.03 -0.95
C LEU A 263 -7.96 -12.78 -2.46
N ILE A 264 -6.86 -12.98 -3.17
CA ILE A 264 -6.74 -12.74 -4.61
C ILE A 264 -6.76 -14.08 -5.35
N SER A 265 -7.45 -14.13 -6.47
CA SER A 265 -7.34 -15.23 -7.43
C SER A 265 -6.43 -14.88 -8.59
N LEU A 266 -5.41 -15.71 -8.77
CA LEU A 266 -4.51 -15.64 -9.91
C LEU A 266 -4.86 -16.77 -10.89
N PRO A 267 -4.99 -16.46 -12.20
CA PRO A 267 -5.08 -17.48 -13.22
C PRO A 267 -3.87 -18.43 -13.16
N LYS A 268 -4.11 -19.73 -13.19
CA LYS A 268 -3.05 -20.74 -13.02
C LYS A 268 -1.93 -20.59 -14.05
N ASN A 269 -2.28 -20.29 -15.31
CA ASN A 269 -1.31 -20.03 -16.37
C ASN A 269 -0.37 -18.83 -16.09
N LYS A 270 -0.81 -17.83 -15.33
CA LYS A 270 0.04 -16.72 -14.88
C LYS A 270 0.91 -17.10 -13.69
N TYR A 271 0.49 -18.04 -12.85
CA TYR A 271 1.30 -18.51 -11.73
C TYR A 271 2.40 -19.49 -12.18
N GLU A 272 2.12 -20.29 -13.20
CA GLU A 272 3.02 -21.33 -13.73
C GLU A 272 4.26 -20.78 -14.46
N ILE A 273 4.26 -19.52 -14.88
CA ILE A 273 5.46 -18.88 -15.45
C ILE A 273 6.53 -18.59 -14.39
N LEU A 274 6.18 -18.68 -13.10
CA LEU A 274 7.09 -18.44 -12.00
C LEU A 274 7.90 -19.69 -11.67
N THR A 275 9.19 -19.49 -11.38
CA THR A 275 10.03 -20.52 -10.74
C THR A 275 9.64 -20.72 -9.28
N GLU A 276 10.00 -21.87 -8.68
CA GLU A 276 9.71 -22.15 -7.26
C GLU A 276 10.21 -21.06 -6.28
N PRO A 277 11.44 -20.50 -6.43
CA PRO A 277 11.86 -19.35 -5.63
C PRO A 277 10.96 -18.14 -5.82
N GLN A 278 10.54 -17.83 -7.04
CA GLN A 278 9.67 -16.68 -7.32
C GLN A 278 8.27 -16.86 -6.71
N LYS A 279 7.71 -18.06 -6.76
CA LYS A 279 6.43 -18.40 -6.11
C LYS A 279 6.44 -18.13 -4.60
N GLN A 280 7.58 -18.32 -3.94
CA GLN A 280 7.75 -18.05 -2.51
C GLN A 280 7.88 -16.56 -2.14
N ASN A 281 8.05 -15.69 -3.14
CA ASN A 281 8.30 -14.25 -2.97
C ASN A 281 7.23 -13.39 -3.65
N ILE A 282 6.03 -13.94 -3.86
CA ILE A 282 4.89 -13.14 -4.34
C ILE A 282 4.47 -12.17 -3.22
N ASN A 283 4.30 -10.91 -3.59
CA ASN A 283 3.93 -9.84 -2.70
C ASN A 283 2.76 -9.03 -3.28
N LEU A 284 1.91 -8.56 -2.37
CA LEU A 284 0.94 -7.52 -2.63
C LEU A 284 1.57 -6.17 -2.30
N TYR A 285 1.80 -5.35 -3.31
CA TYR A 285 2.25 -3.97 -3.14
C TYR A 285 1.02 -3.05 -3.02
N PHE A 286 1.10 -2.06 -2.14
CA PHE A 286 0.01 -1.11 -1.89
C PHE A 286 0.57 0.26 -1.52
N LYS A 287 -0.07 1.32 -2.00
CA LYS A 287 0.41 2.70 -1.83
C LYS A 287 -0.16 3.35 -0.57
N LEU A 288 0.70 3.77 0.35
CA LEU A 288 0.31 4.59 1.51
C LEU A 288 1.00 5.95 1.42
N GLY A 289 0.21 7.01 1.22
CA GLY A 289 0.75 8.35 0.93
C GLY A 289 1.51 8.37 -0.40
N GLN A 290 2.80 8.67 -0.36
CA GLN A 290 3.67 8.68 -1.55
C GLN A 290 4.51 7.40 -1.71
N GLU A 291 4.46 6.49 -0.74
CA GLU A 291 5.32 5.30 -0.70
C GLU A 291 4.56 4.02 -1.03
N TRP A 292 5.21 3.11 -1.76
CA TRP A 292 4.73 1.75 -1.96
C TRP A 292 5.23 0.87 -0.83
N LYS A 293 4.30 0.28 -0.08
CA LYS A 293 4.57 -0.79 0.87
C LYS A 293 4.26 -2.13 0.23
N LYS A 294 4.67 -3.20 0.91
CA LYS A 294 4.40 -4.58 0.47
C LYS A 294 3.97 -5.44 1.64
N SER A 295 3.12 -6.43 1.34
CA SER A 295 2.80 -7.55 2.20
C SER A 295 3.10 -8.84 1.46
N LYS A 296 3.77 -9.76 2.12
CA LYS A 296 3.98 -11.11 1.59
C LYS A 296 2.62 -11.78 1.37
N MET A 297 2.48 -12.48 0.24
CA MET A 297 1.31 -13.27 -0.08
C MET A 297 1.58 -14.75 0.24
N LEU A 298 0.57 -15.44 0.77
CA LEU A 298 0.57 -16.89 0.93
C LEU A 298 -0.35 -17.49 -0.13
N CYS A 299 0.22 -18.26 -1.06
CA CYS A 299 -0.50 -18.80 -2.22
C CYS A 299 -0.75 -20.31 -2.08
N GLN A 300 -1.96 -20.74 -2.43
CA GLN A 300 -2.38 -22.14 -2.48
C GLN A 300 -2.98 -22.45 -3.85
N GLU A 301 -2.51 -23.52 -4.48
CA GLU A 301 -3.06 -23.97 -5.76
C GLU A 301 -4.44 -24.61 -5.59
N ALA A 302 -5.38 -24.22 -6.45
CA ALA A 302 -6.66 -24.85 -6.66
C ALA A 302 -6.74 -25.42 -8.09
N GLU A 303 -7.88 -26.01 -8.45
CA GLU A 303 -8.04 -26.74 -9.73
C GLU A 303 -7.74 -25.87 -10.95
N ASN A 304 -8.30 -24.65 -11.00
CA ASN A 304 -8.19 -23.73 -12.15
C ASN A 304 -7.54 -22.37 -11.83
N GLU A 305 -7.23 -22.11 -10.56
CA GLU A 305 -6.73 -20.84 -10.08
C GLU A 305 -5.75 -21.04 -8.92
N VAL A 306 -5.01 -20.01 -8.57
CA VAL A 306 -4.17 -19.96 -7.37
C VAL A 306 -4.71 -18.87 -6.46
N LEU A 307 -5.03 -19.25 -5.22
CA LEU A 307 -5.58 -18.34 -4.23
C LEU A 307 -4.44 -17.81 -3.37
N CYS A 308 -4.27 -16.49 -3.35
CA CYS A 308 -3.21 -15.84 -2.62
C CYS A 308 -3.76 -14.84 -1.61
N GLU A 309 -3.44 -15.03 -0.34
CA GLU A 309 -3.91 -14.16 0.76
C GLU A 309 -2.83 -13.17 1.22
N ALA A 310 -3.24 -11.97 1.59
CA ALA A 310 -2.40 -10.95 2.22
C ALA A 310 -3.14 -10.21 3.34
N ASN A 311 -2.39 -9.80 4.37
CA ASN A 311 -2.86 -8.93 5.44
C ASN A 311 -2.11 -7.62 5.39
N ILE A 312 -2.81 -6.49 5.35
CA ILE A 312 -2.22 -5.16 5.29
C ILE A 312 -2.67 -4.29 6.46
N GLU A 313 -1.76 -3.46 6.96
CA GLU A 313 -2.07 -2.37 7.89
C GLU A 313 -2.38 -1.09 7.10
N GLY A 314 -3.51 -0.47 7.42
CA GLY A 314 -4.12 0.61 6.62
C GLY A 314 -4.84 0.09 5.37
N PHE A 315 -5.02 0.97 4.39
CA PHE A 315 -5.61 0.65 3.10
C PHE A 315 -5.10 1.58 2.01
N SER A 316 -5.09 1.09 0.78
CA SER A 316 -4.72 1.83 -0.42
C SER A 316 -5.88 1.77 -1.42
N GLN A 317 -5.93 2.71 -2.35
CA GLN A 317 -6.74 2.55 -3.56
C GLN A 317 -5.95 1.86 -4.68
N ASN A 318 -4.61 1.94 -4.68
CA ASN A 318 -3.75 1.40 -5.72
C ASN A 318 -2.96 0.19 -5.20
N PHE A 319 -3.01 -0.89 -5.96
CA PHE A 319 -2.36 -2.15 -5.64
C PHE A 319 -1.57 -2.71 -6.83
N ALA A 320 -0.59 -3.55 -6.52
CA ALA A 320 0.07 -4.39 -7.51
C ALA A 320 0.32 -5.78 -6.94
N ILE A 321 0.18 -6.81 -7.76
CA ILE A 321 0.74 -8.14 -7.48
C ILE A 321 2.03 -8.24 -8.28
N SER A 322 3.13 -8.53 -7.59
CA SER A 322 4.42 -8.81 -8.23
C SER A 322 5.26 -9.73 -7.36
N ILE A 323 6.39 -10.18 -7.88
CA ILE A 323 7.42 -10.86 -7.09
C ILE A 323 8.33 -9.81 -6.45
N GLU A 324 8.79 -10.08 -5.24
CA GLU A 324 10.05 -9.51 -4.80
C GLU A 324 11.14 -10.27 -5.53
N GLU A 325 11.94 -9.56 -6.35
CA GLU A 325 13.15 -10.16 -6.87
C GLU A 325 13.98 -10.59 -5.67
N GLN A 326 14.11 -11.90 -5.48
CA GLN A 326 15.30 -12.45 -4.88
C GLN A 326 16.42 -12.15 -5.85
N ILE A 327 16.93 -10.93 -5.79
CA ILE A 327 18.33 -10.68 -6.10
C ILE A 327 19.03 -11.73 -5.25
N GLU A 328 19.64 -12.74 -5.88
CA GLU A 328 20.53 -13.66 -5.17
C GLU A 328 21.41 -12.78 -4.30
N ILE A 329 21.12 -12.78 -3.00
CA ILE A 329 21.79 -11.92 -2.06
C ILE A 329 23.19 -12.49 -2.04
N THR A 330 24.10 -11.84 -2.75
CA THR A 330 25.50 -11.82 -2.36
C THR A 330 25.48 -11.25 -0.94
N THR A 331 25.38 -12.15 0.04
CA THR A 331 25.42 -11.77 1.45
C THR A 331 26.74 -11.03 1.66
N GLY A 332 26.67 -9.75 2.00
CA GLY A 332 27.85 -8.91 2.16
C GLY A 332 27.64 -7.46 1.70
N GLU A 333 28.72 -6.67 1.78
CA GLU A 333 28.73 -5.24 1.48
C GLU A 333 28.32 -4.90 0.02
N CYS A 334 28.24 -5.89 -0.86
CA CYS A 334 27.81 -5.77 -2.26
C CYS A 334 26.32 -6.03 -2.52
N ALA A 335 25.51 -6.10 -1.46
CA ALA A 335 24.06 -6.13 -1.60
C ALA A 335 23.56 -4.85 -2.29
N GLY A 336 22.78 -5.00 -3.38
CA GLY A 336 22.21 -3.88 -4.16
C GLY A 336 22.95 -3.55 -5.47
N PHE A 337 24.08 -4.22 -5.75
CA PHE A 337 24.72 -4.21 -7.07
C PHE A 337 24.20 -5.37 -7.95
N ALA A 338 24.70 -5.48 -9.17
CA ALA A 338 24.38 -6.60 -10.05
C ALA A 338 24.71 -7.96 -9.37
N PRO A 339 23.99 -9.05 -9.70
CA PRO A 339 24.26 -10.37 -9.12
C PRO A 339 25.69 -10.84 -9.38
N GLY A 340 26.26 -11.56 -8.41
CA GLY A 340 27.58 -12.18 -8.53
C GLY A 340 28.79 -11.26 -8.35
N LEU A 341 28.60 -9.98 -8.01
CA LEU A 341 29.70 -9.08 -7.69
C LEU A 341 30.23 -9.33 -6.26
N ILE A 342 31.54 -9.12 -6.08
CA ILE A 342 32.21 -9.28 -4.78
C ILE A 342 32.99 -8.02 -4.41
N LEU A 343 33.27 -7.88 -3.11
CA LEU A 343 33.97 -6.72 -2.55
C LEU A 343 35.45 -6.71 -2.97
N ILE A 344 35.95 -5.53 -3.36
CA ILE A 344 37.39 -5.29 -3.48
C ILE A 344 37.96 -5.05 -2.08
N GLN A 345 38.86 -5.94 -1.64
CA GLN A 345 39.48 -5.84 -0.31
C GLN A 345 40.40 -4.63 -0.22
N LYS A 346 40.14 -3.76 0.76
CA LYS A 346 40.91 -2.54 1.01
C LYS A 346 42.15 -2.85 1.85
N ASP A 347 43.27 -2.18 1.56
CA ASP A 347 44.50 -2.23 2.35
C ASP A 347 45.36 -0.98 2.15
N SER A 348 46.64 -1.04 2.52
CA SER A 348 47.60 0.06 2.31
C SER A 348 47.94 0.35 0.84
N LYS A 349 47.57 -0.54 -0.09
CA LYS A 349 47.91 -0.50 -1.53
C LYS A 349 46.70 -0.31 -2.45
N ILE A 350 45.50 -0.63 -1.97
CA ILE A 350 44.24 -0.41 -2.67
C ILE A 350 43.26 0.20 -1.68
N SER A 351 42.77 1.39 -2.01
CA SER A 351 41.72 2.06 -1.28
C SER A 351 40.50 2.25 -2.17
N CYS A 352 39.34 2.21 -1.54
CA CYS A 352 38.12 2.75 -2.11
C CYS A 352 37.85 4.10 -1.50
N SER A 353 37.26 5.00 -2.28
CA SER A 353 36.62 6.20 -1.73
C SER A 353 35.56 5.84 -0.67
N ASP A 354 34.81 6.82 -0.16
CA ASP A 354 33.81 6.63 0.90
C ASP A 354 32.65 5.68 0.52
N LYS A 355 32.68 5.10 -0.69
CA LYS A 355 31.72 4.12 -1.21
C LYS A 355 32.23 2.69 -1.07
N VAL A 356 31.30 1.75 -1.08
CA VAL A 356 31.64 0.33 -1.26
C VAL A 356 32.11 0.12 -2.70
N CYS A 357 33.24 -0.56 -2.90
CA CYS A 357 33.67 -0.99 -4.24
C CYS A 357 33.35 -2.47 -4.44
N CYS A 358 32.39 -2.73 -5.31
CA CYS A 358 32.09 -4.06 -5.79
C CYS A 358 32.56 -4.18 -7.23
N ALA A 359 32.98 -5.38 -7.63
CA ALA A 359 33.32 -5.68 -9.01
C ALA A 359 33.14 -7.17 -9.29
N HIS A 360 33.22 -7.55 -10.56
CA HIS A 360 33.13 -8.94 -10.97
C HIS A 360 34.30 -9.74 -10.37
N PRO A 361 34.13 -11.00 -9.90
CA PRO A 361 35.18 -11.76 -9.22
C PRO A 361 36.52 -11.81 -9.97
N GLU A 362 36.48 -12.03 -11.28
CA GLU A 362 37.70 -12.01 -12.10
C GLU A 362 38.38 -10.63 -12.16
N ALA A 363 37.60 -9.54 -12.17
CA ALA A 363 38.13 -8.18 -12.14
C ALA A 363 38.76 -7.88 -10.77
N VAL A 364 38.13 -8.34 -9.66
CA VAL A 364 38.72 -8.28 -8.32
C VAL A 364 40.03 -9.05 -8.26
N ALA A 365 40.09 -10.28 -8.77
CA ALA A 365 41.33 -11.05 -8.79
C ALA A 365 42.47 -10.34 -9.54
N GLN A 366 42.17 -9.57 -10.61
CA GLN A 366 43.19 -8.79 -11.30
C GLN A 366 43.57 -7.50 -10.58
N ILE A 367 42.61 -6.78 -9.98
CA ILE A 367 42.94 -5.58 -9.21
C ILE A 367 43.80 -5.94 -8.00
N GLU A 368 43.59 -7.09 -7.37
CA GLU A 368 44.39 -7.51 -6.22
C GLU A 368 45.83 -7.87 -6.58
N LYS A 369 46.11 -8.27 -7.83
CA LYS A 369 47.48 -8.45 -8.33
C LYS A 369 48.25 -7.13 -8.41
N THR A 370 47.59 -5.97 -8.39
CA THR A 370 48.27 -4.66 -8.31
C THR A 370 49.14 -4.56 -7.06
N ARG A 371 48.76 -5.23 -5.97
CA ARG A 371 49.46 -5.17 -4.67
C ARG A 371 50.92 -5.58 -4.78
N SER A 372 51.26 -6.54 -5.65
CA SER A 372 52.65 -6.97 -5.85
C SER A 372 53.44 -6.05 -6.80
N LEU A 373 52.76 -5.18 -7.55
CA LEU A 373 53.39 -4.27 -8.53
C LEU A 373 53.59 -2.84 -8.00
N ILE A 374 52.88 -2.47 -6.92
CA ILE A 374 53.04 -1.17 -6.26
C ILE A 374 54.21 -1.25 -5.28
N GLU A 375 55.36 -0.74 -5.71
CA GLU A 375 56.62 -0.74 -4.96
C GLU A 375 56.79 0.50 -4.08
N LYS A 376 56.28 1.66 -4.50
CA LYS A 376 56.35 2.92 -3.74
C LYS A 376 55.14 3.07 -2.83
N SER A 377 55.35 3.54 -1.60
CA SER A 377 54.29 3.80 -0.62
C SER A 377 53.23 4.79 -1.10
N ASP A 378 53.60 5.68 -2.02
CA ASP A 378 52.76 6.79 -2.48
C ASP A 378 51.96 6.44 -3.75
N ASP A 379 52.21 5.25 -4.32
CA ASP A 379 51.64 4.78 -5.59
C ASP A 379 50.44 3.84 -5.40
N TYR A 380 49.81 3.86 -4.23
CA TYR A 380 48.63 3.05 -3.99
C TYR A 380 47.41 3.54 -4.76
N LEU A 381 46.56 2.60 -5.16
CA LEU A 381 45.39 2.86 -5.99
C LEU A 381 44.23 3.40 -5.15
N VAL A 382 43.58 4.44 -5.67
CA VAL A 382 42.32 4.96 -5.16
C VAL A 382 41.25 4.67 -6.19
N ILE A 383 40.40 3.69 -5.89
CA ILE A 383 39.20 3.39 -6.66
C ILE A 383 38.11 4.34 -6.17
N PHE A 384 37.72 5.29 -7.01
CA PHE A 384 36.71 6.27 -6.64
C PHE A 384 35.34 6.00 -7.25
N ASP A 385 35.28 5.16 -8.29
CA ASP A 385 34.06 4.54 -8.79
C ASP A 385 34.35 3.10 -9.24
N ALA A 386 33.44 2.18 -8.98
CA ALA A 386 33.60 0.76 -9.31
C ALA A 386 32.28 0.25 -9.91
N ALA A 387 31.70 -0.83 -9.38
CA ALA A 387 30.34 -1.17 -9.77
C ALA A 387 29.35 -0.06 -9.40
N ARG A 388 28.30 0.09 -10.20
CA ARG A 388 27.18 1.01 -9.95
C ARG A 388 25.89 0.22 -9.75
N THR A 389 25.11 0.59 -8.73
CA THR A 389 23.72 0.15 -8.60
C THR A 389 22.86 0.75 -9.73
N LEU A 390 21.68 0.18 -10.00
CA LEU A 390 20.74 0.72 -10.98
C LEU A 390 20.43 2.21 -10.71
N GLU A 391 20.19 2.54 -9.45
CA GLU A 391 19.89 3.91 -9.04
C GLU A 391 21.08 4.84 -9.27
N SER A 392 22.28 4.46 -8.82
CA SER A 392 23.47 5.31 -9.01
C SER A 392 23.81 5.53 -10.48
N GLN A 393 23.57 4.52 -11.33
CA GLN A 393 23.74 4.61 -12.78
C GLN A 393 22.69 5.52 -13.42
N ARG A 394 21.43 5.45 -12.96
CA ARG A 394 20.37 6.39 -13.36
C ARG A 394 20.71 7.83 -13.01
N LEU A 395 21.16 8.07 -11.79
CA LEU A 395 21.55 9.41 -11.34
C LEU A 395 22.77 9.93 -12.12
N ALA A 396 23.73 9.07 -12.46
CA ALA A 396 24.85 9.43 -13.32
C ALA A 396 24.38 9.81 -14.74
N PHE A 397 23.42 9.07 -15.31
CA PHE A 397 22.86 9.39 -16.61
C PHE A 397 22.08 10.72 -16.61
N LEU A 398 21.28 10.98 -15.58
CA LEU A 398 20.56 12.25 -15.44
C LEU A 398 21.51 13.43 -15.27
N ASP A 399 22.58 13.28 -14.48
CA ASP A 399 23.64 14.29 -14.36
C ASP A 399 24.30 14.55 -15.73
N TYR A 400 24.63 13.49 -16.48
CA TYR A 400 25.19 13.60 -17.84
C TYR A 400 24.30 14.43 -18.77
N LEU A 401 22.99 14.18 -18.78
CA LEU A 401 22.06 14.91 -19.66
C LEU A 401 22.11 16.42 -19.45
N SER A 402 22.38 16.88 -18.21
CA SER A 402 22.52 18.29 -17.84
C SER A 402 23.97 18.78 -17.79
N GLY A 403 24.87 18.15 -18.55
CA GLY A 403 26.27 18.57 -18.69
C GLY A 403 27.17 18.11 -17.55
N GLY A 404 26.82 17.00 -16.90
CA GLY A 404 27.71 16.22 -16.04
C GLY A 404 28.72 15.39 -16.85
N TYR A 405 29.41 14.48 -16.17
CA TYR A 405 30.33 13.53 -16.82
C TYR A 405 29.56 12.50 -17.63
N GLU A 406 30.21 11.93 -18.65
CA GLU A 406 29.57 10.92 -19.50
C GLU A 406 29.14 9.70 -18.68
N ALA A 407 27.93 9.22 -18.97
CA ALA A 407 27.40 8.03 -18.33
C ALA A 407 26.64 7.17 -19.35
N ALA A 408 26.67 5.86 -19.14
CA ALA A 408 25.85 4.92 -19.91
C ALA A 408 24.36 5.23 -19.68
N GLY A 409 23.62 5.35 -20.78
CA GLY A 409 22.18 5.48 -20.80
C GLY A 409 21.51 4.16 -21.21
N PRO A 410 20.18 4.10 -21.16
CA PRO A 410 19.43 2.98 -21.67
C PRO A 410 19.62 2.84 -23.20
N GLU A 411 19.72 1.61 -23.67
CA GLU A 411 19.68 1.25 -25.09
C GLU A 411 18.42 1.81 -25.77
N GLY A 412 18.55 2.23 -27.04
CA GLY A 412 17.48 2.86 -27.80
C GLY A 412 17.37 4.39 -27.62
N ILE A 413 18.03 4.98 -26.61
CA ILE A 413 18.17 6.43 -26.50
C ILE A 413 19.49 6.87 -27.13
N ASN A 414 19.42 7.77 -28.12
CA ASN A 414 20.60 8.50 -28.56
C ASN A 414 21.02 9.51 -27.47
N LYS A 415 21.85 9.04 -26.54
CA LYS A 415 22.28 9.82 -25.37
C LYS A 415 22.95 11.14 -25.74
N TYR A 416 23.65 11.23 -26.86
CA TYR A 416 24.34 12.45 -27.27
C TYR A 416 23.34 13.52 -27.74
N SER A 417 22.32 13.12 -28.52
CA SER A 417 21.26 14.04 -28.95
C SER A 417 20.47 14.54 -27.74
N LEU A 418 20.04 13.64 -26.86
CA LEU A 418 19.27 14.00 -25.68
C LEU A 418 20.06 14.90 -24.73
N ALA A 419 21.33 14.57 -24.48
CA ALA A 419 22.20 15.41 -23.65
C ALA A 419 22.39 16.81 -24.27
N ALA A 420 22.53 16.92 -25.59
CA ALA A 420 22.64 18.22 -26.26
C ALA A 420 21.39 19.09 -26.06
N GLU A 421 20.19 18.50 -26.16
CA GLU A 421 18.92 19.19 -25.92
C GLU A 421 18.79 19.65 -24.45
N VAL A 422 18.97 18.72 -23.51
CA VAL A 422 18.83 18.98 -22.07
C VAL A 422 19.89 19.97 -21.59
N THR A 423 21.16 19.82 -22.01
CA THR A 423 22.24 20.72 -21.63
C THR A 423 22.01 22.14 -22.19
N LYS A 424 21.44 22.27 -23.39
CA LYS A 424 21.08 23.58 -23.95
C LYS A 424 20.01 24.27 -23.10
N ALA A 425 18.97 23.53 -22.71
CA ALA A 425 17.94 24.06 -21.81
C ALA A 425 18.52 24.43 -20.44
N PHE A 426 19.37 23.57 -19.87
CA PHE A 426 20.05 23.80 -18.59
C PHE A 426 20.88 25.09 -18.60
N LYS A 427 21.68 25.30 -19.65
CA LYS A 427 22.48 26.53 -19.83
C LYS A 427 21.62 27.78 -20.01
N THR A 428 20.41 27.63 -20.54
CA THR A 428 19.46 28.75 -20.69
C THR A 428 18.89 29.16 -19.33
N GLU A 429 18.57 28.20 -18.45
CA GLU A 429 18.02 28.46 -17.11
C GLU A 429 19.10 28.94 -16.11
N PHE A 430 20.27 28.30 -16.10
CA PHE A 430 21.30 28.56 -15.08
C PHE A 430 22.48 29.43 -15.55
N GLY A 431 22.60 29.72 -16.85
CA GLY A 431 23.74 30.47 -17.40
C GLY A 431 25.10 29.85 -17.06
N ASN A 432 26.04 30.67 -16.60
CA ASN A 432 27.39 30.25 -16.17
C ASN A 432 27.52 30.06 -14.65
N ILE A 433 26.41 29.95 -13.93
CA ILE A 433 26.43 29.77 -12.48
C ILE A 433 26.96 28.37 -12.14
N LYS A 434 27.83 28.28 -11.13
CA LYS A 434 28.31 26.99 -10.62
C LYS A 434 27.15 26.23 -9.97
N THR A 435 26.79 25.09 -10.54
CA THR A 435 25.70 24.23 -10.05
C THR A 435 26.24 22.96 -9.40
N THR A 436 25.47 22.41 -8.48
CA THR A 436 25.74 21.11 -7.85
C THR A 436 25.25 19.96 -8.73
N LYS A 437 25.75 18.74 -8.46
CA LYS A 437 25.28 17.52 -9.13
C LYS A 437 23.76 17.31 -8.93
N GLN A 438 23.25 17.56 -7.72
CA GLN A 438 21.82 17.37 -7.44
C GLN A 438 20.95 18.33 -8.26
N GLN A 439 21.35 19.60 -8.38
CA GLN A 439 20.61 20.58 -9.21
C GLN A 439 20.55 20.18 -10.69
N LYS A 440 21.62 19.58 -11.22
CA LYS A 440 21.62 19.03 -12.59
C LYS A 440 20.63 17.88 -12.74
N ILE A 441 20.64 16.93 -11.80
CA ILE A 441 19.72 15.79 -11.78
C ILE A 441 18.26 16.27 -11.70
N ASP A 442 17.97 17.17 -10.76
CA ASP A 442 16.61 17.69 -10.55
C ASP A 442 16.09 18.42 -11.79
N PHE A 443 16.96 19.20 -12.45
CA PHE A 443 16.63 19.84 -13.71
C PHE A 443 16.34 18.82 -14.82
N ALA A 444 17.22 17.82 -15.02
CA ALA A 444 17.02 16.79 -16.04
C ALA A 444 15.68 16.06 -15.84
N LEU A 445 15.35 15.70 -14.60
CA LEU A 445 14.08 15.06 -14.25
C LEU A 445 12.88 15.94 -14.60
N LYS A 446 12.91 17.21 -14.18
CA LYS A 446 11.85 18.17 -14.49
C LYS A 446 11.69 18.34 -16.01
N TRP A 447 12.78 18.61 -16.71
CA TRP A 447 12.77 18.82 -18.15
C TRP A 447 12.22 17.61 -18.90
N LEU A 448 12.67 16.40 -18.54
CA LEU A 448 12.17 15.16 -19.14
C LEU A 448 10.68 14.97 -18.86
N SER A 449 10.20 15.26 -17.65
CA SER A 449 8.77 15.13 -17.32
C SER A 449 7.87 16.07 -18.12
N GLU A 450 8.37 17.26 -18.46
CA GLU A 450 7.62 18.29 -19.18
C GLU A 450 7.71 18.15 -20.70
N ASN A 451 8.86 17.68 -21.22
CA ASN A 451 9.17 17.74 -22.66
C ASN A 451 9.27 16.38 -23.34
N LYS A 452 9.64 15.33 -22.59
CA LYS A 452 9.90 13.96 -23.11
C LYS A 452 9.47 12.89 -22.09
N PRO A 453 8.21 12.89 -21.60
CA PRO A 453 7.78 11.98 -20.55
C PRO A 453 7.97 10.51 -20.93
N GLU A 454 7.88 10.17 -22.21
CA GLU A 454 8.16 8.84 -22.76
C GLU A 454 9.62 8.38 -22.55
N LEU A 455 10.59 9.31 -22.62
CA LEU A 455 12.00 8.98 -22.36
C LEU A 455 12.26 8.87 -20.86
N LEU A 456 11.57 9.66 -20.04
CA LEU A 456 11.66 9.56 -18.58
C LEU A 456 11.25 8.17 -18.09
N VAL A 457 10.23 7.56 -18.72
CA VAL A 457 9.83 6.16 -18.46
C VAL A 457 11.02 5.22 -18.64
N ILE A 458 11.67 5.29 -19.80
CA ILE A 458 12.77 4.41 -20.18
C ILE A 458 13.97 4.62 -19.24
N ILE A 459 14.24 5.87 -18.85
CA ILE A 459 15.34 6.23 -17.95
C ILE A 459 15.08 5.77 -16.51
N ASN A 460 13.81 5.71 -16.07
CA ASN A 460 13.46 5.22 -14.74
C ASN A 460 13.53 3.69 -14.63
N ASP A 461 13.29 2.96 -15.73
CA ASP A 461 13.43 1.50 -15.79
C ASP A 461 14.71 1.07 -16.53
N LEU A 462 15.88 1.29 -15.91
CA LEU A 462 17.16 0.89 -16.50
C LEU A 462 17.41 -0.62 -16.49
N SER A 463 16.59 -1.40 -15.77
CA SER A 463 16.79 -2.83 -15.55
C SER A 463 16.91 -3.62 -16.86
N LYS A 464 16.14 -3.22 -17.88
CA LYS A 464 16.09 -3.89 -19.18
C LYS A 464 17.23 -3.49 -20.12
N TYR A 465 17.87 -2.35 -19.88
CA TYR A 465 18.70 -1.68 -20.89
C TYR A 465 20.16 -1.48 -20.47
N ILE A 466 20.48 -1.64 -19.19
CA ILE A 466 21.81 -1.35 -18.66
C ILE A 466 22.81 -2.52 -18.78
N LYS A 467 22.43 -3.63 -19.43
CA LYS A 467 23.29 -4.82 -19.59
C LYS A 467 24.66 -4.49 -20.21
N ASN A 468 24.74 -3.39 -20.96
CA ASN A 468 25.95 -2.91 -21.61
C ASN A 468 26.76 -1.88 -20.80
N SER A 469 26.32 -1.49 -19.59
CA SER A 469 27.14 -0.63 -18.72
C SER A 469 28.21 -1.47 -18.02
N ASN A 470 29.47 -1.18 -18.34
CA ASN A 470 30.62 -1.87 -17.73
C ASN A 470 30.75 -1.56 -16.23
N HIS A 471 30.24 -0.41 -15.77
CA HIS A 471 30.12 -0.17 -14.32
C HIS A 471 28.99 -0.99 -13.70
N TYR A 472 27.85 -1.17 -14.38
CA TYR A 472 26.77 -1.97 -13.80
C TYR A 472 27.18 -3.44 -13.59
N ASN A 473 27.83 -4.04 -14.59
CA ASN A 473 28.28 -5.44 -14.53
C ASN A 473 29.60 -5.64 -13.74
N GLY A 474 30.14 -4.59 -13.12
CA GLY A 474 31.36 -4.64 -12.32
C GLY A 474 32.62 -4.97 -13.12
N ARG A 475 32.65 -4.70 -14.43
CA ARG A 475 33.83 -4.88 -15.31
C ARG A 475 34.59 -3.59 -15.60
N ALA A 476 34.07 -2.43 -15.18
CA ALA A 476 34.78 -1.15 -15.21
C ALA A 476 35.06 -0.61 -13.82
N ILE A 477 36.17 0.13 -13.71
CA ILE A 477 36.59 0.88 -12.52
C ILE A 477 37.14 2.24 -12.94
N ASP A 478 36.87 3.25 -12.12
CA ASP A 478 37.49 4.55 -12.20
C ASP A 478 38.50 4.72 -11.06
N ILE A 479 39.76 4.94 -11.42
CA ILE A 479 40.89 4.87 -10.50
C ILE A 479 41.89 5.99 -10.72
N ARG A 480 42.65 6.29 -9.67
CA ARG A 480 43.84 7.15 -9.74
C ARG A 480 44.91 6.65 -8.79
N LEU A 481 46.15 7.10 -9.00
CA LEU A 481 47.18 7.01 -7.97
C LEU A 481 46.86 8.04 -6.88
N LYS A 482 47.09 7.72 -5.61
CA LYS A 482 46.82 8.67 -4.51
C LYS A 482 47.53 10.00 -4.69
N ALA A 483 48.77 9.98 -5.17
CA ALA A 483 49.58 11.17 -5.42
C ALA A 483 48.95 12.12 -6.47
N MET A 484 48.06 11.62 -7.33
CA MET A 484 47.37 12.43 -8.32
C MET A 484 46.29 13.30 -7.64
N PRO A 485 46.07 14.54 -8.10
CA PRO A 485 44.98 15.37 -7.60
C PRO A 485 43.62 14.71 -7.86
N SER A 486 42.64 14.96 -6.99
CA SER A 486 41.26 14.50 -7.19
C SER A 486 40.55 15.20 -8.36
N ASP A 487 41.07 16.35 -8.77
CA ASP A 487 40.62 17.09 -9.95
C ASP A 487 41.33 16.54 -11.19
N TYR A 488 40.61 15.79 -12.02
CA TYR A 488 41.20 15.06 -13.14
C TYR A 488 41.89 15.98 -14.16
N SER A 489 41.46 17.25 -14.25
CA SER A 489 42.05 18.24 -15.15
C SER A 489 43.47 18.67 -14.75
N LYS A 490 43.89 18.33 -13.52
CA LYS A 490 45.19 18.70 -12.95
C LYS A 490 46.18 17.54 -12.88
N ALA A 491 45.81 16.35 -13.34
CA ALA A 491 46.72 15.22 -13.37
C ALA A 491 47.88 15.49 -14.34
N SER A 492 49.11 15.18 -13.90
CA SER A 492 50.28 15.29 -14.76
C SER A 492 50.28 14.18 -15.82
N ASN A 493 50.83 14.45 -17.00
CA ASN A 493 50.96 13.44 -18.06
C ASN A 493 51.80 12.24 -17.60
N ASP A 494 52.83 12.47 -16.79
CA ASP A 494 53.71 11.41 -16.27
C ASP A 494 52.94 10.45 -15.35
N ASP A 495 52.08 10.97 -14.47
CA ASP A 495 51.24 10.15 -13.61
C ASP A 495 50.20 9.35 -14.40
N VAL A 496 49.61 9.96 -15.43
CA VAL A 496 48.67 9.28 -16.33
C VAL A 496 49.34 8.13 -17.07
N ILE A 497 50.54 8.36 -17.61
CA ILE A 497 51.34 7.32 -18.29
C ILE A 497 51.68 6.21 -17.29
N ARG A 498 52.11 6.57 -16.08
CA ARG A 498 52.46 5.61 -15.02
C ARG A 498 51.27 4.74 -14.64
N LEU A 499 50.10 5.31 -14.39
CA LEU A 499 48.87 4.57 -14.07
C LEU A 499 48.48 3.64 -15.22
N ARG A 500 48.47 4.14 -16.47
CA ARG A 500 48.13 3.33 -17.64
C ARG A 500 49.06 2.13 -17.79
N ASN A 501 50.36 2.32 -17.59
CA ASN A 501 51.36 1.24 -17.68
C ASN A 501 51.16 0.19 -16.59
N LEU A 502 50.86 0.61 -15.36
CA LEU A 502 50.55 -0.30 -14.26
C LEU A 502 49.33 -1.16 -14.57
N MET A 503 48.23 -0.52 -14.96
CA MET A 503 46.96 -1.21 -15.24
C MET A 503 47.04 -2.11 -16.46
N CYS A 504 47.75 -1.69 -17.50
CA CYS A 504 47.93 -2.50 -18.70
C CYS A 504 48.71 -3.79 -18.42
N LYS A 505 49.77 -3.73 -17.60
CA LYS A 505 50.51 -4.93 -17.17
C LYS A 505 49.63 -5.96 -16.45
N LEU A 506 48.51 -5.51 -15.89
CA LEU A 506 47.53 -6.34 -15.20
C LEU A 506 46.38 -6.80 -16.09
N GLY A 507 46.47 -6.51 -17.39
CA GLY A 507 45.45 -6.88 -18.36
C GLY A 507 44.18 -6.05 -18.25
N TRP A 508 44.28 -4.77 -17.88
CA TRP A 508 43.17 -3.81 -18.01
C TRP A 508 43.36 -2.95 -19.26
N ALA A 509 42.26 -2.59 -19.92
CA ALA A 509 42.26 -1.65 -21.04
C ALA A 509 41.77 -0.28 -20.57
N ASN A 510 42.49 0.79 -20.91
CA ASN A 510 42.06 2.16 -20.64
C ASN A 510 41.06 2.64 -21.72
N TYR A 511 39.96 3.25 -21.28
CA TYR A 511 38.98 3.86 -22.18
C TYR A 511 39.49 5.20 -22.74
N GLY A 512 39.34 5.39 -24.04
CA GLY A 512 39.82 6.56 -24.76
C GLY A 512 39.07 7.82 -24.36
N GLY A 513 39.81 8.87 -23.98
CA GLY A 513 39.24 10.13 -23.49
C GLY A 513 39.10 10.20 -21.96
N GLU A 514 39.10 9.06 -21.27
CA GLU A 514 39.00 8.98 -19.81
C GLU A 514 40.20 8.23 -19.23
N TRP A 515 41.29 8.94 -18.94
CA TRP A 515 42.53 8.30 -18.48
C TRP A 515 42.40 7.56 -17.14
N TRP A 516 41.35 7.86 -16.37
CA TRP A 516 41.01 7.23 -15.10
C TRP A 516 40.15 5.97 -15.24
N HIS A 517 39.52 5.75 -16.40
CA HIS A 517 38.55 4.67 -16.62
C HIS A 517 39.22 3.43 -17.22
N TYR A 518 39.03 2.28 -16.58
CA TYR A 518 39.64 1.02 -16.98
C TYR A 518 38.60 -0.10 -17.04
N GLU A 519 38.70 -0.92 -18.08
CA GLU A 519 37.79 -2.03 -18.35
C GLU A 519 38.51 -3.37 -18.40
N TYR A 520 37.82 -4.43 -17.99
CA TYR A 520 38.35 -5.80 -17.97
C TYR A 520 37.38 -6.79 -18.62
N LYS A 521 37.84 -7.52 -19.65
CA LYS A 521 37.04 -8.52 -20.40
C LYS A 521 35.72 -7.96 -20.98
N THR A 522 35.73 -6.70 -21.37
CA THR A 522 34.67 -6.04 -22.16
C THR A 522 34.97 -6.16 -23.66
N SER A 523 34.05 -5.75 -24.53
CA SER A 523 34.30 -5.69 -25.98
C SER A 523 35.48 -4.78 -26.35
N ASP A 524 35.60 -3.66 -25.64
CA ASP A 524 36.64 -2.66 -25.90
C ASP A 524 37.99 -3.17 -25.40
N TYR A 525 38.00 -3.90 -24.28
CA TYR A 525 39.15 -4.67 -23.82
C TYR A 525 39.61 -5.71 -24.85
N GLU A 526 38.71 -6.54 -25.39
CA GLU A 526 39.08 -7.56 -26.39
C GLU A 526 39.61 -6.92 -27.69
N THR A 527 39.06 -5.75 -28.05
CA THR A 527 39.54 -4.97 -29.20
C THR A 527 40.95 -4.42 -28.96
N ALA A 528 41.20 -3.81 -27.79
CA ALA A 528 42.52 -3.32 -27.38
C ALA A 528 43.54 -4.46 -27.40
N LYS A 529 43.17 -5.61 -26.81
CA LYS A 529 43.99 -6.82 -26.78
C LYS A 529 44.34 -7.33 -28.17
N LYS A 530 43.36 -7.45 -29.07
CA LYS A 530 43.57 -7.87 -30.47
C LYS A 530 44.56 -6.97 -31.21
N ASN A 531 44.56 -5.68 -30.89
CA ASN A 531 45.45 -4.70 -31.51
C ASN A 531 46.80 -4.55 -30.78
N ASN A 532 47.06 -5.36 -29.74
CA ASN A 532 48.23 -5.24 -28.88
C ASN A 532 48.36 -3.84 -28.24
N GLN A 533 47.23 -3.26 -27.84
CA GLN A 533 47.11 -1.92 -27.26
C GLN A 533 46.59 -1.98 -25.83
N CYS A 534 47.12 -1.10 -24.98
CA CYS A 534 46.69 -0.91 -23.58
C CYS A 534 45.48 0.04 -23.42
N PHE A 535 45.03 0.64 -24.52
CA PHE A 535 43.95 1.59 -24.54
C PHE A 535 43.14 1.40 -25.82
N TRP A 536 41.89 1.85 -25.80
CA TRP A 536 41.06 1.88 -26.98
C TRP A 536 40.40 3.25 -27.11
N SER A 537 40.48 3.86 -28.29
CA SER A 537 39.85 5.15 -28.59
C SER A 537 39.05 5.03 -29.88
N LYS A 538 37.82 5.58 -29.89
CA LYS A 538 37.05 5.77 -31.13
C LYS A 538 37.65 6.87 -32.02
N ASP A 539 38.34 7.83 -31.41
CA ASP A 539 38.97 8.95 -32.10
C ASP A 539 40.45 8.67 -32.38
N LYS A 540 40.88 8.92 -33.61
CA LYS A 540 42.26 8.75 -34.11
C LYS A 540 43.31 9.65 -33.41
N TYR A 541 42.95 10.39 -32.36
CA TYR A 541 43.80 11.42 -31.72
C TYR A 541 44.31 11.03 -30.34
N ALA A 542 44.72 9.77 -30.15
CA ALA A 542 45.41 9.31 -28.95
C ALA A 542 46.90 9.01 -29.24
N ASP A 543 47.58 9.97 -29.88
CA ASP A 543 49.02 9.90 -30.14
C ASP A 543 49.79 10.50 -28.96
N ALA A 544 50.43 9.63 -28.16
CA ALA A 544 51.73 9.87 -27.49
C ALA A 544 52.14 8.75 -26.50
N ALA A 545 51.23 7.91 -26.02
CA ALA A 545 51.53 6.92 -24.96
C ALA A 545 51.58 5.45 -25.43
N ALA A 546 51.64 5.22 -26.74
CA ALA A 546 51.45 3.91 -27.39
C ALA A 546 52.64 2.91 -27.26
N THR A 547 53.62 3.14 -26.38
CA THR A 547 54.87 2.35 -26.36
C THR A 547 54.91 1.20 -25.36
N VAL A 548 53.86 0.99 -24.55
CA VAL A 548 53.86 -0.14 -23.60
C VAL A 548 53.20 -1.35 -24.24
N GLN A 549 54.00 -2.38 -24.48
CA GLN A 549 53.48 -3.67 -24.91
C GLN A 549 52.77 -4.35 -23.73
N PRO A 550 51.50 -4.76 -23.91
CA PRO A 550 50.76 -5.48 -22.88
C PRO A 550 51.33 -6.88 -22.65
N ASN A 551 51.21 -7.38 -21.42
CA ASN A 551 51.56 -8.77 -21.08
C ASN A 551 50.27 -9.58 -20.91
N TYR A 552 49.59 -9.87 -22.02
CA TYR A 552 48.43 -10.75 -22.03
C TYR A 552 48.90 -12.21 -22.01
N ALA A 553 49.18 -12.73 -20.82
CA ALA A 553 49.43 -14.17 -20.62
C ALA A 553 48.15 -15.00 -20.80
#